data_AF-A0A9K3DAQ7-F1
#
_entry.id   AF-A0A9K3DAQ7-F1
#
_cell.length_a   1.000
_cell.length_b   1.000
_cell.length_c   1.000
_cell.angle_alpha   90.00
_cell.angle_beta   90.00
_cell.angle_gamma   90.00
#
_symmetry.space_group_name_H-M   'P 1'
#
loop_
_entity.id
_entity.type
_entity.pdbx_description
1 polymer ?
#
loop_
_entity_poly.entity_id
_entity_poly.type
_entity_poly.pdbx_seq_one_letter_code
_entity_poly.pdbx_strand_id
1 'polypeptide(L)'
;KRCLALGCTDALQWSKRRNYQVASTEHRFQSKQVGTRDSFETRMPGIVHVDMMQAIQLDFKLRSYSLNAVSARFLGAQKEDVHYSMITPMWREGPDSRRKLAIYCLKDALLPLQLMEKLVVLYNQVEMARVTGIPMRYILSQGQTVKVLSQLYAKARDT
;
A
#
# COMPACT_ATOMS: atom_id res chain seq x y z
N LYS A 1 7.97 -14.99 -0.88
CA LYS A 1 8.22 -16.00 -1.95
C LYS A 1 9.69 -16.02 -2.40
N ARG A 2 10.28 -14.92 -2.89
CA ARG A 2 11.70 -14.91 -3.32
C ARG A 2 12.69 -15.27 -2.21
N CYS A 3 12.51 -14.74 -1.00
CA CYS A 3 13.38 -15.04 0.15
C CYS A 3 13.40 -16.55 0.47
N LEU A 4 12.21 -17.19 0.48
CA LEU A 4 12.08 -18.64 0.64
C LEU A 4 12.81 -19.43 -0.45
N ALA A 5 12.70 -18.99 -1.71
CA ALA A 5 13.39 -19.62 -2.83
C ALA A 5 14.93 -19.49 -2.77
N LEU A 6 15.44 -18.48 -2.07
CA LEU A 6 16.88 -18.26 -1.86
C LEU A 6 17.38 -18.84 -0.52
N GLY A 7 16.50 -19.44 0.29
CA GLY A 7 16.84 -19.93 1.63
C GLY A 7 17.06 -18.82 2.67
N CYS A 8 16.77 -17.55 2.36
CA CYS A 8 16.92 -16.44 3.29
C CYS A 8 15.69 -16.33 4.19
N THR A 9 15.81 -16.74 5.46
CA THR A 9 14.71 -16.72 6.44
C THR A 9 14.65 -15.43 7.25
N ASP A 10 15.72 -14.63 7.29
CA ASP A 10 15.78 -13.38 8.08
C ASP A 10 14.70 -12.37 7.68
N ALA A 11 14.41 -12.26 6.39
CA ALA A 11 13.39 -11.36 5.86
C ALA A 11 11.97 -11.72 6.32
N LEU A 12 11.74 -12.95 6.79
CA LEU A 12 10.45 -13.38 7.32
C LEU A 12 10.23 -12.91 8.76
N GLN A 13 11.23 -12.30 9.41
CA GLN A 13 11.15 -11.82 10.78
C GLN A 13 11.03 -10.30 10.91
N TRP A 14 10.76 -9.58 9.81
CA TRP A 14 10.70 -8.11 9.76
C TRP A 14 9.51 -7.44 10.50
N SER A 15 8.81 -8.17 11.37
CA SER A 15 7.78 -7.57 12.23
C SER A 15 8.39 -7.00 13.52
N LYS A 16 7.67 -6.13 14.23
CA LYS A 16 8.14 -5.65 15.55
C LYS A 16 8.12 -6.75 16.62
N ARG A 17 7.37 -7.84 16.42
CA ARG A 17 7.31 -8.96 17.34
C ARG A 17 8.47 -9.91 17.07
N ARG A 18 9.33 -10.11 18.07
CA ARG A 18 10.43 -11.09 17.99
C ARG A 18 9.88 -12.50 17.80
N ASN A 19 10.62 -13.32 17.05
CA ASN A 19 10.29 -14.72 16.73
C ASN A 19 8.93 -14.90 16.03
N TYR A 20 8.39 -13.85 15.41
CA TYR A 20 7.17 -13.93 14.63
C TYR A 20 7.53 -14.11 13.16
N GLN A 21 7.11 -15.23 12.57
CA GLN A 21 7.25 -15.45 11.13
C GLN A 21 6.10 -14.79 10.39
N VAL A 22 6.46 -13.85 9.53
CA VAL A 22 5.56 -13.13 8.65
C VAL A 22 5.12 -14.05 7.52
N ALA A 23 3.81 -14.23 7.40
CA ALA A 23 3.18 -14.98 6.31
C ALA A 23 2.27 -14.05 5.51
N SER A 24 2.16 -14.32 4.22
CA SER A 24 1.20 -13.66 3.34
C SER A 24 -0.03 -14.55 3.21
N THR A 25 -1.20 -13.98 3.47
CA THR A 25 -2.51 -14.62 3.33
C THR A 25 -3.27 -13.95 2.19
N GLU A 26 -3.98 -14.74 1.41
CA GLU A 26 -4.88 -14.23 0.39
C GLU A 26 -6.18 -13.77 1.04
N HIS A 27 -6.63 -12.57 0.67
CA HIS A 27 -7.84 -11.95 1.16
C HIS A 27 -8.67 -11.48 -0.04
N ARG A 28 -9.86 -12.06 -0.16
CA ARG A 28 -10.87 -11.67 -1.13
C ARG A 28 -11.86 -10.71 -0.49
N PHE A 29 -11.93 -9.49 -1.02
CA PHE A 29 -12.92 -8.49 -0.62
C PHE A 29 -13.97 -8.35 -1.71
N GLN A 30 -15.25 -8.36 -1.35
CA GLN A 30 -16.35 -8.18 -2.28
C GLN A 30 -17.36 -7.17 -1.75
N SER A 31 -17.64 -6.14 -2.54
CA SER A 31 -18.72 -5.19 -2.25
C SER A 31 -19.35 -4.67 -3.53
N LYS A 32 -20.62 -4.23 -3.47
CA LYS A 32 -21.28 -3.64 -4.64
C LYS A 32 -20.66 -2.30 -5.07
N GLN A 33 -20.11 -1.53 -4.12
CA GLN A 33 -19.56 -0.21 -4.38
C GLN A 33 -18.15 -0.25 -4.97
N VAL A 34 -17.29 -1.13 -4.45
CA VAL A 34 -15.86 -1.20 -4.82
C VAL A 34 -15.57 -2.37 -5.77
N GLY A 35 -16.51 -3.32 -5.90
CA GLY A 35 -16.33 -4.53 -6.69
C GLY A 35 -15.67 -5.66 -5.90
N THR A 36 -15.23 -6.69 -6.63
CA THR A 36 -14.47 -7.83 -6.08
C THR A 36 -12.98 -7.60 -6.29
N ARG A 37 -12.19 -7.77 -5.22
CA ARG A 37 -10.75 -7.54 -5.22
C ARG A 37 -10.07 -8.65 -4.45
N ASP A 38 -9.16 -9.34 -5.12
CA ASP A 38 -8.27 -10.30 -4.49
C ASP A 38 -6.96 -9.59 -4.15
N SER A 39 -6.56 -9.70 -2.88
CA SER A 39 -5.40 -9.01 -2.33
C SER A 39 -4.58 -9.97 -1.50
N PHE A 40 -3.26 -9.75 -1.47
CA PHE A 40 -2.39 -10.46 -0.55
C PHE A 40 -2.10 -9.55 0.64
N GLU A 41 -2.54 -9.96 1.82
CA GLU A 41 -2.21 -9.26 3.05
C GLU A 41 -1.01 -9.93 3.71
N THR A 42 -0.07 -9.12 4.19
CA THR A 42 1.11 -9.61 4.92
C THR A 42 1.00 -9.15 6.37
N ARG A 43 0.80 -10.09 7.29
CA ARG A 43 0.59 -9.75 8.70
C ARG A 43 1.94 -9.43 9.35
N MET A 44 2.16 -8.17 9.69
CA MET A 44 3.37 -7.70 10.40
C MET A 44 2.97 -6.99 11.69
N PRO A 45 2.88 -7.71 12.83
CA PRO A 45 2.48 -7.11 14.10
C PRO A 45 3.33 -5.88 14.46
N GLY A 46 2.65 -4.81 14.88
CA GLY A 46 3.28 -3.54 15.28
C GLY A 46 3.65 -2.59 14.14
N ILE A 47 3.39 -2.97 12.88
CA ILE A 47 3.60 -2.13 11.70
C ILE A 47 2.24 -1.89 11.03
N VAL A 48 1.97 -0.64 10.67
CA VAL A 48 0.78 -0.25 9.89
C VAL A 48 1.19 -0.13 8.44
N HIS A 49 0.48 -0.84 7.56
CA HIS A 49 0.68 -0.74 6.11
C HIS A 49 -0.31 0.28 5.54
N VAL A 50 0.22 1.23 4.79
CA VAL A 50 -0.59 2.19 4.01
C VAL A 50 -0.25 1.98 2.55
N ASP A 51 -1.18 1.36 1.83
CA ASP A 51 -1.04 1.13 0.38
C ASP A 51 -1.72 2.28 -0.37
N MET A 52 -0.90 3.12 -1.02
CA MET A 52 -1.36 4.28 -1.79
C MET A 52 -2.23 3.89 -2.99
N MET A 53 -2.01 2.72 -3.60
CA MET A 53 -2.86 2.28 -4.70
C MET A 53 -4.28 2.01 -4.21
N GLN A 54 -4.41 1.33 -3.07
CA GLN A 54 -5.71 1.06 -2.45
C GLN A 54 -6.39 2.34 -1.99
N ALA A 55 -5.66 3.24 -1.31
CA ALA A 55 -6.20 4.52 -0.87
C ALA A 55 -6.77 5.34 -2.04
N ILE A 56 -6.03 5.46 -3.14
CA ILE A 56 -6.45 6.24 -4.30
C ILE A 56 -7.64 5.61 -5.02
N GLN A 57 -7.71 4.28 -5.11
CA GLN A 57 -8.82 3.59 -5.75
C GLN A 57 -10.13 3.66 -4.95
N LEU A 58 -10.05 3.83 -3.62
CA LEU A 58 -11.22 4.01 -2.79
C LEU A 58 -11.78 5.44 -2.91
N ASP A 59 -10.89 6.44 -2.97
CA ASP A 59 -11.30 7.85 -2.91
C ASP A 59 -11.54 8.47 -4.30
N PHE A 60 -10.87 7.99 -5.35
CA PHE A 60 -10.90 8.60 -6.68
C PHE A 60 -11.27 7.62 -7.78
N LYS A 61 -12.20 8.02 -8.66
CA LYS A 61 -12.53 7.28 -9.89
C LYS A 61 -11.67 7.79 -11.05
N LEU A 62 -10.59 7.07 -11.34
CA LEU A 62 -9.64 7.39 -12.40
C LEU A 62 -9.81 6.46 -13.61
N ARG A 63 -9.44 6.94 -14.81
CA ARG A 63 -9.37 6.10 -16.02
C ARG A 63 -8.23 5.07 -15.96
N SER A 64 -7.11 5.44 -15.35
CA SER A 64 -5.95 4.58 -15.13
C SER A 64 -5.38 4.82 -13.74
N TYR A 65 -4.98 3.73 -13.07
CA TYR A 65 -4.34 3.75 -11.75
C TYR A 65 -2.84 3.41 -11.83
N SER A 66 -2.23 3.49 -13.01
CA SER A 66 -0.77 3.35 -13.10
C SER A 66 -0.09 4.50 -12.34
N LEU A 67 1.06 4.22 -11.72
CA LEU A 67 1.80 5.23 -10.95
C LEU A 67 2.10 6.47 -11.80
N ASN A 68 2.40 6.30 -13.09
CA ASN A 68 2.63 7.42 -14.01
C ASN A 68 1.36 8.28 -14.20
N ALA A 69 0.21 7.66 -14.45
CA ALA A 69 -1.05 8.38 -14.64
C ALA A 69 -1.49 9.13 -13.38
N VAL A 70 -1.36 8.49 -12.22
CA VAL A 70 -1.70 9.08 -10.92
C VAL A 70 -0.75 10.23 -10.59
N SER A 71 0.56 10.05 -10.79
CA SER A 71 1.56 11.09 -10.55
C SER A 71 1.39 12.28 -11.50
N ALA A 72 1.10 12.04 -12.77
CA ALA A 72 0.82 13.11 -13.72
C ALA A 72 -0.44 13.89 -13.34
N ARG A 73 -1.50 13.20 -12.92
CA ARG A 73 -2.77 13.84 -12.52
C ARG A 73 -2.64 14.68 -11.26
N PHE A 74 -2.00 14.15 -10.21
CA PHE A 74 -1.97 14.82 -8.92
C PHE A 74 -0.72 15.68 -8.73
N LEU A 75 0.46 15.23 -9.15
CA LEU A 75 1.73 15.95 -8.93
C LEU A 75 2.15 16.80 -10.14
N GLY A 76 1.59 16.57 -11.34
CA GLY A 76 2.12 17.15 -12.57
C GLY A 76 3.50 16.59 -12.95
N ALA A 77 3.93 15.52 -12.29
CA ALA A 77 5.22 14.87 -12.51
C ALA A 77 5.04 13.61 -13.36
N GLN A 78 5.96 13.40 -14.30
CA GLN A 78 6.02 12.18 -15.08
C GLN A 78 7.12 11.26 -14.56
N LYS A 79 6.81 9.96 -14.52
CA LYS A 79 7.80 8.92 -14.25
C LYS A 79 8.76 8.83 -15.45
N GLU A 80 10.02 8.46 -15.18
CA GLU A 80 10.94 8.09 -16.28
C GLU A 80 10.55 6.71 -16.79
N ASP A 81 10.21 6.60 -18.08
CA ASP A 81 9.77 5.33 -18.65
C ASP A 81 10.97 4.45 -19.00
N VAL A 82 11.31 3.52 -18.09
CA VAL A 82 12.18 2.38 -18.40
C VAL A 82 11.30 1.19 -18.75
N HIS A 83 11.35 0.74 -19.99
CA HIS A 83 10.62 -0.44 -20.41
C HIS A 83 11.17 -1.69 -19.70
N TYR A 84 10.29 -2.60 -19.25
CA TYR A 84 10.67 -3.75 -18.43
C TYR A 84 11.75 -4.64 -19.09
N SER A 85 11.73 -4.76 -20.43
CA SER A 85 12.72 -5.54 -21.18
C SER A 85 14.13 -4.97 -21.09
N MET A 86 14.27 -3.67 -20.83
CA MET A 86 15.55 -2.98 -20.74
C MET A 86 16.20 -3.09 -19.36
N ILE A 87 15.44 -3.51 -18.33
CA ILE A 87 15.96 -3.60 -16.95
C ILE A 87 17.13 -4.59 -16.86
N THR A 88 16.97 -5.80 -17.40
CA THR A 88 18.02 -6.84 -17.34
C THR A 88 19.27 -6.47 -18.14
N PRO A 89 19.16 -5.98 -19.40
CA PRO A 89 20.31 -5.44 -20.14
C PRO A 89 21.02 -4.30 -19.39
N MET A 90 20.28 -3.29 -18.92
CA MET A 90 20.85 -2.15 -18.19
C MET A 90 21.56 -2.58 -16.91
N TRP A 91 21.06 -3.60 -16.20
CA TRP A 91 21.75 -4.13 -15.03
C TRP A 91 23.10 -4.79 -15.36
N ARG A 92 23.20 -5.44 -16.53
CA ARG A 92 24.39 -6.17 -16.98
C ARG A 92 25.44 -5.28 -17.66
N GLU A 93 25.03 -4.18 -18.26
CA GLU A 93 25.87 -3.30 -19.08
C GLU A 93 27.05 -2.68 -18.28
N GLY A 94 26.81 -1.99 -17.16
CA GLY A 94 27.89 -1.38 -16.41
C GLY A 94 27.45 -0.57 -15.17
N PRO A 95 28.39 0.10 -14.49
CA PRO A 95 28.07 0.91 -13.31
C PRO A 95 27.20 2.13 -13.64
N ASP A 96 27.40 2.77 -14.80
CA ASP A 96 26.63 3.95 -15.20
C ASP A 96 25.16 3.63 -15.51
N SER A 97 24.90 2.51 -16.18
CA SER A 97 23.54 2.03 -16.44
C SER A 97 22.84 1.60 -15.15
N ARG A 98 23.56 0.97 -14.21
CA ARG A 98 23.04 0.66 -12.86
C ARG A 98 22.71 1.93 -12.07
N ARG A 99 23.51 2.99 -12.20
CA ARG A 99 23.21 4.30 -11.59
C ARG A 99 21.91 4.87 -12.12
N LYS A 100 21.68 4.83 -13.45
CA LYS A 100 20.40 5.25 -14.05
C LYS A 100 19.22 4.43 -13.51
N LEU A 101 19.39 3.10 -13.41
CA LEU A 101 18.36 2.23 -12.85
C LEU A 101 18.10 2.54 -11.36
N ALA A 102 19.13 2.87 -10.59
CA ALA A 102 18.98 3.26 -9.18
C ALA A 102 18.21 4.58 -9.03
N ILE A 103 18.47 5.57 -9.89
CA ILE A 103 17.71 6.83 -9.93
C ILE A 103 16.24 6.57 -10.27
N TYR A 104 15.98 5.72 -11.26
CA TYR A 104 14.63 5.27 -11.62
C TYR A 104 13.90 4.63 -10.42
N CYS A 105 14.55 3.69 -9.72
CA CYS A 105 13.99 3.05 -8.52
C CYS A 105 13.75 4.04 -7.38
N LEU A 106 14.65 5.00 -7.19
CA LEU A 106 14.52 6.03 -6.16
C LEU A 106 13.31 6.93 -6.44
N LYS A 107 13.12 7.31 -7.70
CA LYS A 107 11.95 8.11 -8.13
C LYS A 107 10.65 7.34 -7.89
N ASP A 108 10.60 6.05 -8.21
CA ASP A 108 9.45 5.18 -7.95
C ASP A 108 9.12 5.04 -6.45
N ALA A 109 10.11 5.12 -5.56
CA ALA A 109 9.91 5.11 -4.11
C ALA A 109 9.44 6.47 -3.58
N LEU A 110 9.91 7.58 -4.18
CA LEU A 110 9.59 8.94 -3.74
C LEU A 110 8.18 9.39 -4.15
N LEU A 111 7.72 9.00 -5.35
CA LEU A 111 6.41 9.42 -5.87
C LEU A 111 5.23 9.03 -4.94
N PRO A 112 5.14 7.79 -4.42
CA PRO A 112 4.09 7.43 -3.45
C PRO A 112 4.14 8.26 -2.17
N LEU A 113 5.33 8.62 -1.68
CA LEU A 113 5.49 9.47 -0.49
C LEU A 113 4.92 10.86 -0.76
N GLN A 114 5.30 11.48 -1.88
CA GLN A 114 4.77 12.79 -2.29
C GLN A 114 3.26 12.76 -2.54
N LEU A 115 2.74 11.68 -3.12
CA LEU A 115 1.30 11.47 -3.30
C LEU A 115 0.59 11.36 -1.94
N MET A 116 1.18 10.64 -0.97
CA MET A 116 0.61 10.49 0.37
C MET A 116 0.50 11.84 1.08
N GLU A 117 1.54 12.68 0.98
CA GLU A 117 1.56 14.03 1.54
C GLU A 117 0.55 14.94 0.84
N LYS A 118 0.53 14.94 -0.50
CA LYS A 118 -0.37 15.81 -1.28
C LYS A 118 -1.84 15.47 -1.10
N LEU A 119 -2.16 14.19 -0.96
CA LEU A 119 -3.53 13.71 -0.75
C LEU A 119 -3.88 13.59 0.74
N VAL A 120 -2.95 13.92 1.64
CA VAL A 120 -3.16 13.99 3.09
C VAL A 120 -3.70 12.65 3.65
N VAL A 121 -3.31 11.53 3.01
CA VAL A 121 -3.93 10.20 3.23
C VAL A 121 -3.78 9.74 4.67
N LEU A 122 -2.60 9.93 5.26
CA LEU A 122 -2.33 9.48 6.61
C LEU A 122 -3.22 10.19 7.64
N TYR A 123 -3.37 11.51 7.54
CA TYR A 123 -4.21 12.26 8.47
C TYR A 123 -5.68 11.87 8.34
N ASN A 124 -6.18 11.74 7.11
CA ASN A 124 -7.56 11.30 6.86
C ASN A 124 -7.83 9.91 7.46
N GLN A 125 -6.87 8.98 7.38
CA GLN A 125 -6.99 7.67 8.01
C GLN A 125 -6.94 7.73 9.53
N VAL A 126 -6.06 8.55 10.11
CA VAL A 126 -5.99 8.74 11.57
C VAL A 126 -7.29 9.35 12.10
N GLU A 127 -7.83 10.36 11.45
CA GLU A 127 -9.08 11.00 11.84
C GLU A 127 -10.26 10.03 11.72
N MET A 128 -10.34 9.29 10.61
CA MET A 128 -11.37 8.27 10.43
C MET A 128 -11.31 7.19 11.51
N ALA A 129 -10.11 6.74 11.90
CA ALA A 129 -9.93 5.79 13.00
C ALA A 129 -10.44 6.36 14.33
N ARG A 130 -10.11 7.63 14.62
CA ARG A 130 -10.54 8.32 15.85
C ARG A 130 -12.05 8.49 15.92
N VAL A 131 -12.69 8.87 14.83
CA VAL A 131 -14.15 9.13 14.78
C VAL A 131 -14.96 7.84 14.85
N THR A 132 -14.49 6.76 14.21
CA THR A 132 -15.23 5.48 14.14
C THR A 132 -14.84 4.47 15.22
N GLY A 133 -13.73 4.71 15.92
CA GLY A 133 -13.23 3.84 16.98
C GLY A 133 -12.64 2.51 16.48
N ILE A 134 -12.35 2.38 15.17
CA ILE A 134 -11.76 1.16 14.61
C ILE A 134 -10.23 1.29 14.44
N PRO A 135 -9.48 0.18 14.43
CA PRO A 135 -8.06 0.20 14.12
C PRO A 135 -7.78 0.73 12.71
N MET A 136 -6.70 1.52 12.52
CA MET A 136 -6.34 2.07 11.20
C MET A 136 -6.23 1.02 10.10
N ARG A 137 -5.72 -0.18 10.41
CA ARG A 137 -5.64 -1.31 9.46
C ARG A 137 -6.98 -1.64 8.82
N TYR A 138 -8.08 -1.47 9.55
CA TYR A 138 -9.43 -1.81 9.07
C TYR A 138 -9.96 -0.79 8.07
N ILE A 139 -9.40 0.41 8.00
CA ILE A 139 -9.92 1.47 7.12
C ILE A 139 -9.78 1.10 5.65
N LEU A 140 -8.65 0.50 5.25
CA LEU A 140 -8.40 0.08 3.87
C LEU A 140 -8.87 -1.36 3.60
N SER A 141 -8.87 -2.22 4.61
CA SER A 141 -9.17 -3.66 4.44
C SER A 141 -10.64 -4.01 4.62
N GLN A 142 -11.41 -3.22 5.37
CA GLN A 142 -12.80 -3.50 5.72
C GLN A 142 -13.77 -2.50 5.09
N GLY A 143 -15.01 -2.95 4.91
CA GLY A 143 -16.10 -2.11 4.41
C GLY A 143 -16.68 -1.17 5.45
N GLN A 144 -17.64 -0.35 5.03
CA GLN A 144 -18.27 0.67 5.89
C GLN A 144 -19.04 0.06 7.07
N THR A 145 -19.56 -1.16 6.95
CA THR A 145 -20.37 -1.82 8.00
C THR A 145 -19.64 -1.92 9.33
N VAL A 146 -18.34 -2.20 9.33
CA VAL A 146 -17.54 -2.34 10.57
C VAL A 146 -17.45 -1.02 11.33
N LYS A 147 -17.42 0.11 10.61
CA LYS A 147 -17.39 1.45 11.23
C LYS A 147 -18.68 1.76 11.96
N VAL A 148 -19.82 1.50 11.31
CA VAL A 148 -21.15 1.73 11.89
C VAL A 148 -21.37 0.83 13.10
N LEU A 149 -21.02 -0.45 12.97
CA LEU A 149 -21.18 -1.42 14.05
C LEU A 149 -20.34 -1.05 15.29
N SER A 150 -19.09 -0.62 15.08
CA SER A 150 -18.21 -0.13 16.15
C SER A 150 -18.84 1.04 16.91
N GLN A 151 -19.39 2.02 16.20
CA GLN A 151 -20.07 3.17 16.81
C GLN A 151 -21.35 2.78 17.54
N LEU A 152 -22.14 1.85 17.00
CA LEU A 152 -23.35 1.35 17.64
C LEU A 152 -23.04 0.67 18.97
N TYR A 153 -22.02 -0.20 19.00
CA TYR A 153 -21.59 -0.86 20.24
C TYR A 153 -21.04 0.13 21.26
N ALA A 154 -20.26 1.13 20.82
CA ALA A 154 -19.78 2.18 21.71
C ALA A 154 -20.95 2.92 22.35
N LYS A 155 -21.97 3.28 21.57
CA LYS A 155 -23.14 4.01 22.08
C LYS A 155 -24.03 3.17 22.99
N ALA A 156 -24.22 1.89 22.65
CA ALA A 156 -25.01 0.97 23.47
C ALA A 156 -24.37 0.69 24.83
N ARG A 157 -23.04 0.78 24.95
CA ARG A 157 -22.32 0.68 26.23
C ARG A 157 -22.49 1.92 27.11
N ASP A 158 -22.66 3.08 26.49
CA ASP A 158 -22.83 4.35 27.19
C ASP A 158 -24.28 4.59 27.67
N THR A 159 -25.21 3.71 27.30
CA THR A 159 -26.63 3.77 27.68
C THR A 159 -26.90 2.79 28.81
#